data_AF-A0A4U9UJK1-F1
#
_entry.id   AF-A0A4U9UJK1-F1
#
_cell.length_a   1.000
_cell.length_b   1.000
_cell.length_c   1.000
_cell.angle_alpha   90.00
_cell.angle_beta   90.00
_cell.angle_gamma   90.00
#
_symmetry.space_group_name_H-M   'P 1'
#
loop_
_entity.id
_entity.type
_entity.pdbx_description
1 polymer ?
#
loop_
_entity_poly.entity_id
_entity_poly.type
_entity_poly.pdbx_seq_one_letter_code
_entity_poly.pdbx_strand_id
1 'polypeptide(L)' 'METLNGEGMVKVQQEKLKRKGFDFKFHTHTYVNSKGQVYNFIYEMGYLILENNWILLVRKKPM' A
#
# COMPACT_ATOMS: atom_id res chain seq x y z
N MET A 1 -26.60 -5.00 -2.65
CA MET A 1 -25.34 -5.50 -3.21
C MET A 1 -24.22 -4.56 -2.77
N GLU A 2 -23.63 -4.79 -1.61
CA GLU A 2 -22.48 -3.99 -1.13
C GLU A 2 -21.44 -4.94 -0.59
N THR A 3 -20.53 -5.36 -1.47
CA THR A 3 -19.43 -6.26 -1.13
C THR A 3 -18.13 -5.49 -1.30
N LEU A 4 -17.87 -4.55 -0.40
CA LEU A 4 -16.52 -4.04 -0.16
C LEU A 4 -15.91 -4.83 1.00
N ASN A 5 -15.73 -6.15 0.79
CA ASN A 5 -15.03 -7.03 1.73
C ASN A 5 -13.52 -6.75 1.71
N GLY A 6 -13.11 -5.56 2.18
CA GLY A 6 -11.72 -5.13 2.19
C GLY A 6 -11.48 -4.07 3.26
N GLU A 7 -11.88 -4.35 4.50
CA GLU A 7 -11.66 -3.51 5.67
C GLU A 7 -10.15 -3.21 5.84
N GLY A 8 -9.67 -2.14 5.21
CA GLY A 8 -8.30 -1.64 5.34
C GLY A 8 -7.46 -1.63 4.06
N MET A 9 -7.94 -2.11 2.91
CA MET A 9 -7.13 -2.13 1.66
C MET A 9 -7.69 -1.18 0.60
N VAL A 10 -6.90 -0.21 0.16
CA VAL A 10 -7.31 0.82 -0.82
C VAL A 10 -6.34 0.84 -2.00
N LYS A 11 -6.88 0.67 -3.21
CA LYS A 11 -6.11 0.77 -4.46
C LYS A 11 -6.13 2.20 -4.97
N VAL A 12 -4.96 2.78 -5.19
CA VAL A 12 -4.77 4.15 -5.69
C VAL A 12 -3.64 4.19 -6.72
N GLN A 13 -3.66 5.16 -7.63
CA GLN A 13 -2.53 5.35 -8.53
C GLN A 13 -1.34 5.99 -7.78
N GLN A 14 -0.13 5.53 -8.09
CA GLN A 14 1.11 6.08 -7.56
C GLN A 14 1.22 7.59 -7.79
N GLU A 15 0.85 8.04 -8.99
CA GLU A 15 0.92 9.45 -9.35
C GLU A 15 0.03 10.32 -8.46
N LYS A 16 -1.17 9.83 -8.11
CA LYS A 16 -2.11 10.54 -7.22
C LYS A 16 -1.53 10.73 -5.83
N LEU A 17 -0.82 9.73 -5.31
CA LEU A 17 -0.10 9.81 -4.04
C LEU A 17 1.13 10.73 -4.12
N LYS A 18 1.94 10.62 -5.18
CA LYS A 18 3.07 11.54 -5.42
C LYS A 18 2.61 12.99 -5.50
N ARG A 19 1.52 13.26 -6.22
CA ARG A 19 0.90 14.60 -6.31
C ARG A 19 0.37 15.11 -4.98
N LYS A 20 -0.01 14.22 -4.06
CA LYS A 20 -0.37 14.59 -2.68
C LYS A 20 0.84 14.83 -1.78
N GLY A 21 2.07 14.67 -2.28
CA GLY A 21 3.29 14.77 -1.48
C GLY A 21 3.54 13.52 -0.62
N PHE A 22 2.97 12.37 -0.99
CA PHE A 22 3.24 11.12 -0.28
C PHE A 22 4.65 10.63 -0.59
N ASP A 23 5.48 10.50 0.44
CA ASP A 23 6.88 10.12 0.30
C ASP A 23 7.09 8.63 0.58
N PHE A 24 7.25 7.85 -0.49
CA PHE A 24 7.48 6.40 -0.44
C PHE A 24 8.89 6.03 0.09
N LYS A 25 9.73 7.00 0.42
CA LYS A 25 11.02 6.73 1.07
C LYS A 25 10.89 6.56 2.58
N PHE A 26 9.83 7.07 3.18
CA PHE A 26 9.59 6.94 4.61
C PHE A 26 8.87 5.62 4.91
N HIS A 27 9.63 4.56 5.14
CA HIS A 27 9.10 3.29 5.65
C HIS A 27 10.05 2.69 6.69
N THR A 28 9.48 2.00 7.68
CA THR A 28 10.26 1.34 8.72
C THR A 28 10.68 -0.06 8.29
N HIS A 29 9.86 -0.73 7.49
CA HIS A 29 10.13 -2.07 7.01
C HIS A 29 9.83 -2.20 5.53
N THR A 30 10.75 -2.81 4.79
CA THR A 30 10.53 -3.29 3.43
C THR A 30 10.41 -4.81 3.48
N TYR A 31 9.37 -5.35 2.86
CA TYR A 31 9.14 -6.77 2.73
C TYR A 31 9.01 -7.12 1.25
N VAL A 32 9.84 -8.02 0.77
CA VAL A 32 9.76 -8.53 -0.61
C VAL A 32 9.15 -9.91 -0.55
N ASN A 33 8.05 -10.12 -1.29
CA ASN A 33 7.44 -11.45 -1.36
C ASN A 33 8.18 -12.35 -2.35
N SER A 34 7.89 -13.65 -2.34
CA SER A 34 8.49 -14.63 -3.26
C SER A 34 8.13 -14.41 -4.74
N LYS A 35 7.20 -13.51 -5.06
CA LYS A 35 6.86 -13.07 -6.42
C LYS A 35 7.64 -11.81 -6.84
N GLY A 36 8.56 -11.31 -6.01
CA GLY A 36 9.34 -10.10 -6.27
C GLY A 36 8.60 -8.79 -6.02
N GLN A 37 7.43 -8.82 -5.37
CA GLN A 37 6.65 -7.62 -5.06
C GLN A 37 7.15 -6.98 -3.77
N VAL A 38 7.38 -5.66 -3.82
CA VAL A 38 7.92 -4.88 -2.70
C VAL A 38 6.79 -4.23 -1.92
N TYR A 39 6.61 -4.67 -0.68
CA TYR A 39 5.73 -4.09 0.31
C TYR A 39 6.55 -3.19 1.23
N ASN A 40 6.08 -1.97 1.45
CA ASN A 40 6.70 -1.04 2.39
C ASN A 40 5.71 -0.78 3.50
N PHE A 41 6.12 -1.00 4.75
CA PHE A 41 5.29 -0.82 5.93
C PHE A 41 5.80 0.34 6.78
N ILE A 42 4.84 1.13 7.25
CA ILE A 42 4.96 2.29 8.13
C ILE A 42 4.05 2.02 9.31
N TYR A 43 4.59 1.49 10.41
CA TYR A 43 3.81 1.08 11.59
C TYR A 43 2.62 0.16 11.19
N GLU A 44 1.40 0.71 11.25
CA GLU A 44 0.14 0.01 10.98
C GLU A 44 -0.33 0.16 9.52
N MET A 45 0.36 0.93 8.69
CA MET A 45 0.02 1.15 7.29
C MET A 45 1.12 0.65 6.37
N GLY A 46 0.80 -0.29 5.49
CA GLY A 46 1.64 -0.70 4.39
C GLY A 46 1.16 -0.19 3.05
N TYR A 47 2.06 -0.20 2.07
CA TYR A 47 1.71 -0.03 0.67
C TYR A 47 2.51 -0.98 -0.21
N LEU A 48 1.86 -1.48 -1.24
CA LEU A 48 2.43 -2.35 -2.25
C LEU A 48 2.37 -1.66 -3.60
N ILE A 49 3.49 -1.63 -4.31
CA ILE A 49 3.51 -1.19 -5.71
C ILE A 49 3.09 -2.37 -6.58
N LEU A 50 2.02 -2.17 -7.33
CA LEU A 50 1.49 -3.09 -8.32
C LEU A 50 1.93 -2.67 -9.72
N GLU A 51 1.62 -3.52 -10.69
CA GLU A 51 1.84 -3.24 -12.10
C GLU A 51 1.02 -2.02 -12.56
N ASN A 52 1.49 -1.39 -13.64
CA ASN A 52 0.84 -0.23 -14.25
C ASN A 52 0.71 1.00 -13.30
N ASN A 53 1.71 1.20 -12.44
CA ASN A 53 1.79 2.32 -11.47
C ASN A 53 0.62 2.36 -10.46
N TRP A 54 0.02 1.21 -10.18
CA TRP A 54 -0.97 1.09 -9.12
C TRP A 54 -0.29 0.87 -7.77
N ILE A 55 -0.90 1.38 -6.71
CA ILE A 55 -0.48 1.16 -5.34
C ILE A 55 -1.65 0.63 -4.54
N LEU A 56 -1.42 -0.45 -3.81
CA LEU A 56 -2.35 -0.98 -2.84
C LEU A 56 -1.91 -0.52 -1.46
N LEU A 57 -2.61 0.45 -0.90
CA LEU A 57 -2.50 0.82 0.50
C LEU A 57 -3.20 -0.24 1.34
N VAL A 58 -2.57 -0.71 2.40
CA VAL A 58 -3.09 -1.71 3.33
C VAL A 58 -2.92 -1.19 4.75
N ARG A 59 -4.00 -1.14 5.53
CA ARG A 59 -3.96 -0.74 6.94
C ARG A 59 -4.18 -1.99 7.78
N LYS A 60 -3.19 -2.35 8.58
CA LYS A 60 -3.28 -3.39 9.60
C LYS A 60 -4.11 -2.81 10.74
N LYS A 61 -5.32 -3.33 10.96
CA LYS A 61 -6.05 -3.05 12.22
C LYS A 61 -5.23 -3.70 13.34
N PRO A 62 -4.85 -2.97 14.41
CA PRO A 62 -4.55 -3.63 15.67
C PRO A 62 -5.85 -4.32 16.11
N MET A 63 -5.79 -5.63 16.36
CA MET A 63 -6.90 -6.39 16.95
C MET A 63 -7.16 -5.91 18.37
#